data_AF-A0A972SYX3-F1
#
_entry.id   AF-A0A972SYX3-F1
#
_cell.length_a   1.000
_cell.length_b   1.000
_cell.length_c   1.000
_cell.angle_alpha   90.00
_cell.angle_beta   90.00
_cell.angle_gamma   90.00
#
_symmetry.space_group_name_H-M   'P 1'
#
loop_
_entity.id
_entity.type
_entity.pdbx_description
1 polymer ?
#
loop_
_entity_poly.entity_id
_entity_poly.type
_entity_poly.pdbx_seq_one_letter_code
_entity_poly.pdbx_strand_id
1 'polypeptide(L)'
;MVKRLKSERGTVLIELVFSCLILVIFFYACTEVFLLVRDKLYLQRIARDGAREAVIVGGSESAGTAKARARAQQFFGNRASKVDVEMKRYDGDRVHAVTCVVSYPHPVFGPLSEKIFGSREVTLSARATFGWRDLATGYE
;
A
#
# COMPACT_ATOMS: atom_id res chain seq x y z
N MET A 1 -49.50 -17.74 -29.89
CA MET A 1 -49.15 -16.59 -29.04
C MET A 1 -48.40 -16.99 -27.76
N VAL A 2 -48.85 -18.00 -27.00
CA VAL A 2 -48.22 -18.48 -25.76
C VAL A 2 -46.77 -18.99 -25.92
N LYS A 3 -46.40 -19.58 -27.06
CA LYS A 3 -45.02 -20.03 -27.34
C LYS A 3 -44.01 -18.87 -27.43
N ARG A 4 -44.39 -17.70 -27.99
CA ARG A 4 -43.52 -16.50 -28.04
C ARG A 4 -43.26 -15.98 -26.63
N LEU A 5 -44.29 -15.86 -25.79
CA LEU A 5 -44.16 -15.43 -24.39
C LEU A 5 -43.27 -16.35 -23.53
N LYS A 6 -43.24 -17.66 -23.80
CA LYS A 6 -42.30 -18.59 -23.14
C LYS A 6 -40.85 -18.43 -23.63
N SER A 7 -40.65 -18.08 -24.91
CA SER A 7 -39.33 -17.85 -25.51
C SER A 7 -38.67 -16.57 -24.97
N GLU A 8 -39.44 -15.49 -24.83
CA GLU A 8 -38.94 -14.19 -24.33
C GLU A 8 -38.45 -14.28 -22.87
N ARG A 9 -39.10 -15.11 -22.03
CA ARG A 9 -38.69 -15.30 -20.63
C ARG A 9 -37.29 -15.92 -20.49
N GLY A 10 -36.90 -16.79 -21.41
CA GLY A 10 -35.56 -17.39 -21.44
C GLY A 10 -34.49 -16.37 -21.81
N THR A 11 -34.80 -15.50 -22.80
CA THR A 11 -33.90 -14.42 -23.24
C THR A 11 -33.65 -13.41 -22.12
N VAL A 12 -34.71 -12.97 -21.42
CA VAL A 12 -34.58 -12.03 -20.28
C VAL A 12 -33.72 -12.62 -19.16
N LEU A 13 -33.85 -13.92 -18.89
CA LEU A 13 -33.08 -14.57 -17.84
C LEU A 13 -31.59 -14.68 -18.21
N ILE A 14 -31.28 -14.95 -19.47
CA ILE A 14 -29.90 -14.94 -19.99
C ILE A 14 -29.30 -13.53 -19.92
N GLU A 15 -30.03 -12.52 -20.37
CA GLU A 15 -29.60 -11.12 -20.33
C GLU A 15 -29.33 -10.64 -18.89
N LEU A 16 -30.19 -11.04 -17.95
CA LEU A 16 -29.98 -10.77 -16.52
C LEU A 16 -28.71 -11.44 -16.00
N VAL A 17 -28.46 -12.71 -16.36
CA VAL A 17 -27.24 -13.43 -15.94
C VAL A 17 -25.99 -12.73 -16.46
N PHE A 18 -25.96 -12.35 -17.74
CA PHE A 18 -24.83 -11.61 -18.31
C PHE A 18 -24.63 -10.25 -17.63
N SER A 19 -25.72 -9.53 -17.37
CA SER A 19 -25.68 -8.25 -16.65
C SER A 19 -25.10 -8.42 -15.24
N CYS A 20 -25.55 -9.44 -14.51
CA CYS A 20 -25.01 -9.78 -13.18
C CYS A 20 -23.52 -10.14 -13.23
N LEU A 21 -23.08 -10.92 -14.23
CA LEU A 21 -21.66 -11.25 -14.39
C LEU A 21 -20.80 -10.00 -14.61
N ILE A 22 -21.25 -9.07 -15.45
CA ILE A 22 -20.55 -7.79 -15.68
C ILE A 22 -20.47 -6.98 -14.39
N LEU A 23 -21.57 -6.88 -13.63
CA LEU A 23 -21.59 -6.16 -12.36
C LEU A 23 -20.66 -6.78 -11.32
N VAL A 24 -20.58 -8.11 -11.24
CA VAL A 24 -19.66 -8.81 -10.36
C VAL A 24 -18.21 -8.49 -10.73
N ILE A 25 -17.85 -8.57 -12.01
CA ILE A 25 -16.50 -8.22 -12.48
C ILE A 25 -16.16 -6.77 -12.12
N PHE A 26 -17.09 -5.84 -12.36
CA PHE A 26 -16.89 -4.43 -12.04
C PHE A 26 -16.71 -4.19 -10.53
N PHE A 27 -17.51 -4.88 -9.71
CA PHE A 27 -17.40 -4.83 -8.25
C PHE A 27 -16.04 -5.33 -7.75
N TYR A 28 -15.55 -6.45 -8.28
CA TYR A 28 -14.22 -6.96 -7.95
C TYR A 28 -13.12 -5.99 -8.38
N ALA A 29 -13.22 -5.40 -9.58
CA ALA A 29 -12.26 -4.40 -10.04
C ALA A 29 -12.22 -3.18 -9.11
N CYS A 30 -13.37 -2.65 -8.71
CA CYS A 30 -13.45 -1.53 -7.76
C CYS A 30 -12.86 -1.88 -6.39
N THR A 31 -13.15 -3.09 -5.90
CA THR A 31 -12.62 -3.59 -4.62
C THR A 31 -11.10 -3.69 -4.68
N GLU A 32 -10.53 -4.20 -5.76
CA GLU A 32 -9.09 -4.33 -5.92
C GLU A 32 -8.40 -2.97 -5.97
N VAL A 33 -8.95 -2.02 -6.73
CA VAL A 33 -8.44 -0.64 -6.76
C VAL A 33 -8.48 -0.01 -5.36
N PHE A 34 -9.57 -0.20 -4.61
CA PHE A 34 -9.67 0.30 -3.25
C PHE A 34 -8.61 -0.31 -2.32
N LEU A 35 -8.37 -1.62 -2.39
CA LEU A 35 -7.32 -2.28 -1.62
C LEU A 35 -5.93 -1.75 -1.97
N LEU A 36 -5.64 -1.55 -3.26
CA LEU A 36 -4.36 -1.03 -3.73
C LEU A 36 -4.11 0.40 -3.26
N VAL A 37 -5.14 1.26 -3.33
CA VAL A 37 -5.07 2.64 -2.81
C VAL A 37 -4.88 2.65 -1.30
N ARG A 38 -5.61 1.82 -0.56
CA ARG A 38 -5.47 1.69 0.90
C ARG A 38 -4.04 1.30 1.28
N ASP A 39 -3.48 0.28 0.64
CA ASP A 39 -2.15 -0.22 0.96
C ASP A 39 -1.08 0.82 0.61
N LYS A 40 -1.24 1.57 -0.48
CA LYS A 40 -0.38 2.73 -0.81
C LYS A 40 -0.43 3.83 0.26
N LEU A 41 -1.62 4.16 0.77
CA LEU A 41 -1.77 5.13 1.87
C LEU A 41 -1.10 4.66 3.16
N TYR A 42 -1.17 3.36 3.46
CA TYR A 42 -0.50 2.77 4.61
C TYR A 42 1.03 2.85 4.48
N LEU A 43 1.58 2.52 3.32
CA LEU A 43 3.03 2.65 3.07
C LEU A 43 3.50 4.10 3.24
N GLN A 44 2.74 5.08 2.74
CA GLN A 44 3.09 6.49 2.90
C GLN A 44 3.07 6.92 4.38
N ARG A 45 2.13 6.41 5.18
CA ARG A 45 2.11 6.66 6.63
C ARG A 45 3.30 6.01 7.33
N ILE A 46 3.65 4.78 6.97
CA ILE A 46 4.81 4.07 7.53
C ILE A 46 6.10 4.83 7.21
N ALA A 47 6.31 5.20 5.94
CA ALA A 47 7.50 5.93 5.51
C ALA A 47 7.64 7.26 6.27
N ARG A 48 6.53 7.99 6.41
CA ARG A 48 6.50 9.28 7.11
C ARG A 48 6.81 9.16 8.59
N ASP A 49 6.18 8.21 9.28
CA ASP A 49 6.39 8.00 10.72
C ASP A 49 7.81 7.48 11.00
N GLY A 50 8.34 6.60 10.14
CA GLY A 50 9.71 6.10 10.25
C GLY A 50 10.76 7.19 10.05
N ALA A 51 10.64 7.98 8.99
CA ALA A 51 11.56 9.09 8.73
C ALA A 51 11.49 10.17 9.81
N ARG A 52 10.28 10.49 10.31
CA ARG A 52 10.09 11.45 11.40
C ARG A 52 10.76 10.98 12.70
N GLU A 53 10.56 9.71 13.06
CA GLU A 53 11.19 9.14 14.26
C GLU A 53 12.71 9.18 14.15
N ALA A 54 13.26 8.81 12.98
CA ALA A 54 14.71 8.87 12.76
C ALA A 54 15.27 10.26 13.03
N VAL A 55 14.62 11.31 12.52
CA VAL A 55 15.04 12.71 12.74
C VAL A 55 14.94 13.11 14.21
N ILE A 56 13.87 12.76 14.90
CA ILE A 56 13.68 13.10 16.32
C ILE A 56 14.77 12.45 17.19
N VAL A 57 15.20 11.24 16.84
CA VAL A 57 16.26 10.51 17.55
C VAL A 57 17.63 10.77 16.90
N GLY A 58 17.92 12.03 16.56
CA GLY A 58 19.25 12.48 16.12
C GLY A 58 19.74 11.87 14.80
N GLY A 59 18.82 11.52 13.90
CA GLY A 59 19.14 10.85 12.64
C GLY A 59 19.46 9.36 12.80
N SER A 60 18.97 8.70 13.85
CA SER A 60 19.18 7.27 14.07
C SER A 60 18.35 6.44 13.07
N GLU A 61 19.04 5.78 12.13
CA GLU A 61 18.41 4.90 11.15
C GLU A 61 17.76 3.67 11.80
N SER A 62 18.33 3.16 12.89
CA SER A 62 17.81 2.00 13.61
C SER A 62 16.50 2.32 14.31
N ALA A 63 16.39 3.49 14.95
CA ALA A 63 15.16 3.95 15.59
C ALA A 63 14.03 4.16 14.59
N GLY A 64 14.33 4.82 13.45
CA GLY A 64 13.37 4.99 12.37
C GLY A 64 12.89 3.68 11.75
N THR A 65 13.82 2.73 11.54
CA THR A 65 13.49 1.40 11.01
C THR A 65 12.64 0.60 11.97
N ALA A 66 12.96 0.62 13.27
CA ALA A 66 12.15 -0.04 14.30
C ALA A 66 10.72 0.52 14.35
N LYS A 67 10.57 1.84 14.27
CA LYS A 67 9.25 2.49 14.23
C LYS A 67 8.48 2.19 12.96
N ALA A 68 9.13 2.21 11.80
CA ALA A 68 8.53 1.83 10.53
C ALA A 68 8.05 0.38 10.55
N ARG A 69 8.84 -0.56 11.09
CA ARG A 69 8.44 -1.97 11.25
C ARG A 69 7.28 -2.14 12.22
N ALA A 70 7.28 -1.42 13.35
CA ALA A 70 6.15 -1.44 14.28
C ALA A 70 4.86 -0.93 13.62
N ARG A 71 4.93 0.11 12.78
CA ARG A 71 3.79 0.59 11.98
C ARG A 71 3.38 -0.41 10.90
N ALA A 72 4.34 -1.05 10.24
CA ALA A 72 4.05 -2.10 9.27
C ALA A 72 3.27 -3.26 9.92
N GLN A 73 3.65 -3.68 11.14
CA GLN A 73 2.91 -4.68 11.91
C GLN A 73 1.46 -4.24 12.19
N GLN A 74 1.22 -2.97 12.50
CA GLN A 74 -0.13 -2.45 12.77
C GLN A 74 -1.01 -2.46 11.51
N PHE A 75 -0.48 -2.08 10.35
CA PHE A 75 -1.26 -1.97 9.11
C PHE A 75 -1.39 -3.27 8.33
N PHE A 76 -0.33 -4.10 8.30
CA PHE A 76 -0.26 -5.30 7.47
C PHE A 76 -0.32 -6.61 8.28
N GLY A 77 -0.24 -6.55 9.62
CA GLY A 77 -0.34 -7.71 10.50
C GLY A 77 0.66 -8.81 10.11
N ASN A 78 0.15 -10.01 9.82
CA ASN A 78 0.98 -11.16 9.41
C ASN A 78 1.75 -10.94 8.10
N ARG A 79 1.37 -9.94 7.29
CA ARG A 79 2.07 -9.59 6.04
C ARG A 79 3.16 -8.55 6.23
N ALA A 80 3.39 -8.08 7.46
CA ALA A 80 4.40 -7.07 7.75
C ALA A 80 5.83 -7.52 7.41
N SER A 81 6.12 -8.83 7.46
CA SER A 81 7.41 -9.38 7.05
C SER A 81 7.72 -9.20 5.56
N LYS A 82 6.69 -9.00 4.72
CA LYS A 82 6.85 -8.68 3.30
C LYS A 82 7.11 -7.19 3.04
N VAL A 83 6.99 -6.34 4.06
CA VAL A 83 7.26 -4.89 3.94
C VAL A 83 8.75 -4.66 4.10
N ASP A 84 9.40 -4.26 3.03
CA ASP A 84 10.79 -3.85 3.04
C ASP A 84 10.90 -2.38 3.45
N VAL A 85 11.87 -2.06 4.30
CA VAL A 85 12.10 -0.73 4.85
C VAL A 85 13.58 -0.42 4.71
N GLU A 86 13.89 0.57 3.88
CA GLU A 86 15.23 1.10 3.68
C GLU A 86 15.29 2.53 4.24
N MET A 87 16.30 2.79 5.07
CA MET A 87 16.57 4.12 5.60
C MET A 87 17.87 4.65 4.99
N LYS A 88 17.87 5.92 4.58
CA LYS A 88 19.04 6.60 4.03
C LYS A 88 19.21 7.94 4.71
N ARG A 89 20.27 8.06 5.51
CA ARG A 89 20.71 9.33 6.07
C ARG A 89 21.59 10.10 5.08
N TYR A 90 21.38 11.41 5.04
CA TYR A 90 22.15 12.38 4.29
C TYR A 90 22.59 13.45 5.28
N ASP A 91 23.89 13.51 5.55
CA ASP A 91 24.49 14.54 6.41
C ASP A 91 25.21 15.57 5.55
N GLY A 92 24.75 16.81 5.61
CA GLY A 92 25.47 17.98 5.11
C GLY A 92 26.02 18.81 6.27
N ASP A 93 26.70 19.91 5.94
CA ASP A 93 27.47 20.71 6.90
C ASP A 93 26.61 21.36 8.02
N ARG A 94 25.37 21.71 7.71
CA ARG A 94 24.37 22.25 8.68
C ARG A 94 22.96 21.74 8.44
N VAL A 95 22.79 20.85 7.47
CA VAL A 95 21.49 20.36 7.03
C VAL A 95 21.61 18.86 6.94
N HIS A 96 20.80 18.19 7.73
CA HIS A 96 20.74 16.74 7.78
C HIS A 96 19.36 16.32 7.31
N ALA A 97 19.29 15.19 6.63
CA ALA A 97 18.03 14.62 6.19
C ALA A 97 18.04 13.11 6.31
N VAL A 98 16.90 12.54 6.63
CA VAL A 98 16.68 11.10 6.59
C VAL A 98 15.55 10.80 5.63
N THR A 99 15.81 9.90 4.69
CA THR A 99 14.85 9.39 3.72
C THR A 99 14.48 7.96 4.09
N CYS A 100 13.20 7.71 4.34
CA CYS A 100 12.65 6.38 4.50
C CYS A 100 11.99 5.95 3.19
N VAL A 101 12.38 4.80 2.66
CA VAL A 101 11.78 4.14 1.51
C VAL A 101 11.15 2.84 1.99
N VAL A 102 9.88 2.66 1.68
CA VAL A 102 9.13 1.47 2.09
C VAL A 102 8.56 0.82 0.84
N SER A 103 8.77 -0.48 0.69
CA SER A 103 8.31 -1.27 -0.44
C SER A 103 7.48 -2.45 0.02
N TYR A 104 6.41 -2.79 -0.69
CA TYR A 104 5.55 -3.92 -0.38
C TYR A 104 5.04 -4.60 -1.66
N PRO A 105 5.23 -5.92 -1.81
CA PRO A 105 4.61 -6.67 -2.89
C PRO A 105 3.14 -6.93 -2.56
N HIS A 106 2.25 -6.20 -3.25
CA HIS A 106 0.80 -6.35 -3.11
C HIS A 106 0.30 -7.52 -3.95
N PRO A 107 -0.31 -8.56 -3.35
CA PRO A 107 -0.91 -9.65 -4.11
C PRO A 107 -2.22 -9.18 -4.74
N VAL A 108 -2.30 -9.19 -6.06
CA VAL A 108 -3.51 -8.78 -6.79
C VAL A 108 -4.62 -9.80 -6.49
N PHE A 109 -5.84 -9.39 -6.14
CA PHE A 109 -7.00 -10.28 -5.87
C PHE A 109 -6.80 -11.34 -4.75
N GLY A 110 -5.79 -11.17 -3.89
CA GLY A 110 -5.57 -12.01 -2.70
C GLY A 110 -5.41 -13.52 -3.01
N PRO A 111 -5.78 -14.43 -2.07
CA PRO A 111 -5.54 -15.87 -2.23
C PRO A 111 -6.38 -16.53 -3.34
N LEU A 112 -7.41 -15.83 -3.84
CA LEU A 112 -8.19 -16.28 -4.98
C LEU A 112 -7.36 -16.18 -6.28
N SER A 113 -6.48 -15.19 -6.38
CA SER A 113 -5.66 -14.97 -7.57
C SER A 113 -4.49 -15.95 -7.67
N GLU A 114 -3.85 -16.29 -6.55
CA GLU A 114 -2.71 -17.22 -6.54
C GLU A 114 -3.09 -18.57 -7.18
N LYS A 115 -4.34 -19.01 -6.97
CA LYS A 115 -4.88 -20.26 -7.53
C LYS A 115 -5.33 -20.17 -8.98
N ILE A 116 -5.79 -19.00 -9.44
CA ILE A 116 -6.46 -18.85 -10.75
C ILE A 116 -5.55 -18.17 -11.78
N PHE A 117 -4.77 -17.18 -11.37
CA PHE A 117 -3.98 -16.30 -12.24
C PHE A 117 -2.46 -16.35 -11.95
N GLY A 118 -2.04 -17.19 -11.00
CA GLY A 118 -0.67 -17.25 -10.49
C GLY A 118 -0.37 -16.10 -9.52
N SER A 119 0.80 -16.16 -8.86
CA SER A 119 1.25 -15.14 -7.90
C SER A 119 1.68 -13.86 -8.62
N ARG A 120 0.73 -13.13 -9.22
CA ARG A 120 0.96 -11.79 -9.75
C ARG A 120 0.94 -10.80 -8.60
N GLU A 121 2.12 -10.28 -8.27
CA GLU A 121 2.31 -9.25 -7.27
C GLU A 121 2.65 -7.91 -7.96
N VAL A 122 2.13 -6.82 -7.42
CA VAL A 122 2.49 -5.45 -7.83
C VAL A 122 3.30 -4.83 -6.69
N THR A 123 4.54 -4.47 -6.96
CA THR A 123 5.38 -3.80 -5.96
C THR A 123 4.94 -2.35 -5.80
N LEU A 124 4.40 -2.05 -4.62
CA LEU A 124 4.09 -0.69 -4.20
C LEU A 124 5.28 -0.12 -3.46
N SER A 125 5.62 1.13 -3.73
CA SER A 125 6.67 1.85 -3.00
C SER A 125 6.20 3.22 -2.55
N ALA A 126 6.70 3.65 -1.40
CA ALA A 126 6.50 4.99 -0.86
C ALA A 126 7.81 5.53 -0.30
N ARG A 127 7.99 6.84 -0.37
CA ARG A 127 9.16 7.53 0.16
C ARG A 127 8.73 8.76 0.96
N ALA A 128 9.40 8.99 2.08
CA ALA A 128 9.30 10.23 2.83
C ALA A 128 10.69 10.69 3.27
N THR A 129 10.97 11.99 3.14
CA THR A 129 12.22 12.61 3.54
C THR A 129 11.93 13.69 4.56
N PHE A 130 12.61 13.66 5.70
CA PHE A 130 12.55 14.71 6.71
C PHE A 130 13.95 15.26 6.95
N GLY A 131 14.07 16.58 6.97
CA GLY A 131 15.31 17.27 7.27
C GLY A 131 15.26 18.04 8.57
N TRP A 132 16.42 18.24 9.19
CA TRP A 132 16.63 19.18 10.27
C TRP A 132 17.89 19.99 10.02
N ARG A 133 17.97 21.16 10.65
CA ARG A 133 19.13 22.04 10.59
C ARG A 133 19.64 22.23 12.01
N ASP A 134 20.94 22.05 12.17
CA ASP A 134 21.61 22.38 13.42
C ASP A 134 21.75 23.90 13.50
N LEU A 135 21.11 24.48 14.50
CA LEU A 135 21.32 25.87 14.87
C LEU A 135 22.60 25.89 15.70
N ALA A 136 23.64 26.57 15.23
CA ALA A 136 24.86 26.76 16.00
C ALA A 136 24.50 27.43 17.32
N THR A 137 24.49 26.68 18.42
CA THR A 137 24.46 27.21 19.78
C THR A 137 25.81 27.83 20.09
N GLY A 138 26.06 29.00 19.49
CA GLY A 138 27.01 29.97 20.02
C GLY A 138 26.27 30.78 21.07
N TYR A 139 26.22 30.28 22.30
CA TYR A 139 26.07 31.17 23.44
C TYR A 139 27.47 31.71 23.71
N GLU A 140 27.76 32.90 23.17
CA GLU A 140 28.78 33.80 23.70
C GLU A 140 28.33 34.36 25.06
#